data_AF-A0A8H4V3E8-F1
#
_entry.id   AF-A0A8H4V3E8-F1
#
_cell.length_a   1.000
_cell.length_b   1.000
_cell.length_c   1.000
_cell.angle_alpha   90.00
_cell.angle_beta   90.00
_cell.angle_gamma   90.00
#
_symmetry.space_group_name_H-M   'P 1'
#
loop_
_entity.id
_entity.type
_entity.pdbx_description
1 polymer ?
#
loop_
_entity_poly.entity_id
_entity_poly.type
_entity_poly.pdbx_seq_one_letter_code
_entity_poly.pdbx_strand_id
1 'polypeptide(L)'
;MGELCITHNVSLLTYGTLCGVFLAEKWLEKPEPDLYGTEITPSQRKYFTMIRSWGGWELFQNLLQTLKLIGTKHNVSVSNVAIRWVLDFPYVGAVIVGSRMGISEHVDENLAAFGWSLDSQDQEAIENVLKKSRRSDMFQSMGDCGG
;
A
#
# COMPACT_ATOMS: atom_id res chain seq x y z
N MET A 1 5.33 7.38 -15.76
CA MET A 1 4.52 8.53 -15.34
C MET A 1 5.26 9.54 -14.46
N GLY A 2 5.98 9.10 -13.42
CA GLY A 2 6.61 10.02 -12.44
C GLY A 2 7.52 11.10 -13.03
N GLU A 3 8.38 10.76 -13.99
CA GLU A 3 9.26 11.72 -14.68
C GLU A 3 8.45 12.79 -15.43
N LEU A 4 7.43 12.38 -16.18
CA LEU A 4 6.53 13.30 -16.90
C LEU A 4 5.85 14.29 -15.95
N CYS A 5 5.35 13.81 -14.81
CA CYS A 5 4.74 14.64 -13.78
C CYS A 5 5.69 15.72 -13.26
N ILE A 6 6.95 15.35 -12.96
CA ILE A 6 7.97 16.29 -12.51
C ILE A 6 8.26 17.32 -13.62
N THR A 7 8.51 16.87 -14.86
CA THR A 7 8.86 17.75 -15.99
C THR A 7 7.77 18.77 -16.30
N HIS A 8 6.50 18.37 -16.19
CA HIS A 8 5.37 19.23 -16.53
C HIS A 8 4.71 19.92 -15.33
N ASN A 9 5.29 19.79 -14.13
CA ASN A 9 4.73 20.32 -12.89
C ASN A 9 3.26 19.89 -12.66
N VAL A 10 2.99 18.61 -12.89
CA VAL A 10 1.70 17.96 -12.67
C VAL A 10 1.84 16.99 -11.51
N SER A 11 0.85 16.93 -10.62
CA SER A 11 0.84 16.00 -9.49
C SER A 11 -0.18 14.88 -9.70
N LEU A 12 0.16 13.67 -9.23
CA LEU A 12 -0.74 12.52 -9.24
C LEU A 12 -1.67 12.54 -8.03
N LEU A 13 -2.94 12.19 -8.28
CA LEU A 13 -3.90 11.76 -7.26
C LEU A 13 -3.97 10.23 -7.31
N THR A 14 -3.34 9.56 -6.35
CA THR A 14 -3.23 8.10 -6.37
C THR A 14 -4.39 7.45 -5.63
N TYR A 15 -5.00 6.42 -6.22
CA TYR A 15 -6.03 5.59 -5.60
C TYR A 15 -5.52 4.15 -5.44
N GLY A 16 -6.20 3.36 -4.60
CA GLY A 16 -5.85 1.95 -4.41
C GLY A 16 -4.62 1.70 -3.55
N THR A 17 -4.09 2.75 -2.89
CA THR A 17 -2.89 2.73 -2.03
C THR A 17 -2.90 1.62 -0.98
N LEU A 18 -4.07 1.25 -0.47
CA LEU A 18 -4.22 0.22 0.56
C LEU A 18 -4.54 -1.18 0.01
N CYS A 19 -4.51 -1.37 -1.32
CA CYS A 19 -4.80 -2.65 -1.98
C CYS A 19 -6.12 -3.29 -1.51
N GLY A 20 -7.23 -2.54 -1.48
CA GLY A 20 -8.49 -3.09 -0.96
C GLY A 20 -8.46 -3.36 0.55
N VAL A 21 -7.69 -2.56 1.30
CA VAL A 21 -7.46 -2.69 2.74
C VAL A 21 -6.67 -3.96 3.11
N PHE A 22 -5.91 -4.53 2.17
CA PHE A 22 -4.96 -5.61 2.49
C PHE A 22 -3.72 -5.09 3.22
N LEU A 23 -3.31 -3.84 2.99
CA LEU A 23 -2.25 -3.15 3.75
C LEU A 23 -2.81 -2.60 5.07
N ALA A 24 -3.30 -3.49 5.93
CA ALA A 24 -3.86 -3.16 7.24
C ALA A 24 -3.58 -4.28 8.25
N GLU A 25 -3.49 -3.94 9.53
CA GLU A 25 -3.10 -4.86 10.61
C GLU A 25 -4.02 -6.09 10.73
N LYS A 26 -5.29 -5.97 10.35
CA LYS A 26 -6.26 -7.08 10.39
C LYS A 26 -5.85 -8.30 9.54
N TRP A 27 -4.98 -8.11 8.55
CA TRP A 27 -4.48 -9.16 7.67
C TRP A 27 -3.13 -9.74 8.08
N LEU A 28 -2.48 -9.17 9.09
CA LEU A 28 -1.21 -9.67 9.61
C LEU A 28 -1.40 -11.06 10.22
N GLU A 29 -0.50 -11.98 9.91
CA GLU A 29 -0.48 -13.38 10.36
C GLU A 29 -1.77 -14.17 10.01
N LYS A 30 -2.53 -13.69 9.02
CA LYS A 30 -3.71 -14.41 8.53
C LYS A 30 -3.33 -15.41 7.44
N PRO A 31 -4.03 -16.56 7.37
CA PRO A 31 -3.92 -17.43 6.20
C PRO A 31 -4.39 -16.71 4.94
N GLU A 32 -4.03 -17.26 3.78
CA GLU A 32 -4.48 -16.74 2.50
C GLU A 32 -6.03 -16.71 2.46
N PRO A 33 -6.65 -15.57 2.12
CA PRO A 33 -8.12 -15.45 2.13
C PRO A 33 -8.77 -16.28 1.03
N ASP A 34 -9.93 -16.88 1.35
CA ASP A 34 -10.81 -17.45 0.33
C ASP A 34 -11.51 -16.33 -0.45
N LEU A 35 -11.13 -16.16 -1.72
CA LEU A 35 -11.63 -15.10 -2.60
C LEU A 35 -13.14 -15.18 -2.86
N TYR A 36 -13.72 -16.36 -2.74
CA TYR A 36 -15.14 -16.60 -2.96
C TYR A 36 -15.95 -16.70 -1.66
N GLY A 37 -15.30 -16.48 -0.51
CA GLY A 37 -15.96 -16.37 0.78
C GLY A 37 -16.83 -15.12 0.92
N THR A 38 -17.74 -15.13 1.89
CA THR A 38 -18.69 -14.03 2.16
C THR A 38 -18.02 -12.75 2.64
N GLU A 39 -16.83 -12.85 3.21
CA GLU A 39 -16.09 -11.74 3.82
C GLU A 39 -15.26 -10.91 2.81
N ILE A 40 -15.09 -11.41 1.57
CA ILE A 40 -14.26 -10.76 0.55
C ILE A 40 -15.12 -9.93 -0.42
N THR A 41 -14.83 -8.63 -0.44
CA THR A 41 -15.46 -7.69 -1.38
C THR A 41 -14.95 -7.89 -2.82
N PRO A 42 -15.72 -7.48 -3.85
CA PRO A 42 -15.26 -7.53 -5.24
C PRO A 42 -13.93 -6.78 -5.48
N SER A 43 -13.73 -5.64 -4.82
CA SER A 43 -12.48 -4.88 -4.90
C SER A 43 -11.30 -5.65 -4.30
N GLN A 44 -11.50 -6.32 -3.16
CA GLN A 44 -10.47 -7.17 -2.57
C GLN A 44 -10.08 -8.32 -3.49
N ARG A 45 -11.04 -8.98 -4.18
CA ARG A 45 -10.69 -9.99 -5.20
C ARG A 45 -9.73 -9.44 -6.25
N LYS A 46 -10.02 -8.24 -6.79
CA LYS A 46 -9.16 -7.58 -7.78
C LYS A 46 -7.74 -7.32 -7.25
N TYR A 47 -7.62 -6.71 -6.07
CA TYR A 47 -6.30 -6.42 -5.49
C TYR A 47 -5.54 -7.68 -5.08
N PHE A 48 -6.25 -8.72 -4.65
CA PHE A 48 -5.62 -9.98 -4.30
C PHE A 48 -4.96 -10.66 -5.51
N THR A 49 -5.60 -10.60 -6.69
CA THR A 49 -4.95 -11.05 -7.94
C THR A 49 -3.63 -10.29 -8.18
N MET A 50 -3.60 -8.98 -7.92
CA MET A 50 -2.36 -8.19 -8.02
C MET A 50 -1.31 -8.62 -6.98
N ILE A 51 -1.71 -8.91 -5.74
CA ILE A 51 -0.80 -9.42 -4.69
C ILE A 51 -0.17 -10.76 -5.11
N ARG A 52 -0.97 -11.68 -5.68
CA ARG A 52 -0.47 -12.95 -6.21
C ARG A 52 0.53 -12.74 -7.35
N SER A 53 0.24 -11.83 -8.28
CA SER A 53 1.17 -11.48 -9.35
C SER A 53 2.45 -10.83 -8.81
N TRP A 54 2.34 -9.99 -7.78
CA TRP A 54 3.45 -9.26 -7.18
C TRP A 54 4.44 -10.16 -6.45
N GLY A 55 3.97 -11.05 -5.59
CA GLY A 55 4.87 -11.87 -4.77
C GLY A 55 4.21 -13.00 -4.01
N GLY A 56 2.89 -13.16 -4.14
CA GLY A 56 2.14 -14.13 -3.37
C GLY A 56 1.87 -13.66 -1.94
N TRP A 57 1.06 -14.44 -1.23
CA TRP A 57 0.60 -14.10 0.12
C TRP A 57 1.73 -14.15 1.15
N GLU A 58 2.65 -15.11 1.05
CA GLU A 58 3.78 -15.25 1.97
C GLU A 58 4.70 -14.01 1.94
N LEU A 59 5.09 -13.53 0.76
CA LEU A 59 5.88 -12.30 0.66
C LEU A 59 5.08 -11.07 1.11
N PHE A 60 3.76 -11.08 0.88
CA PHE A 60 2.89 -10.01 1.36
C PHE A 60 2.81 -9.99 2.89
N GLN A 61 2.80 -11.14 3.57
CA GLN A 61 2.89 -11.22 5.03
C GLN A 61 4.22 -10.68 5.55
N ASN A 62 5.32 -10.98 4.88
CA ASN A 62 6.62 -10.38 5.21
C ASN A 62 6.58 -8.85 5.09
N LEU A 63 5.95 -8.31 4.03
CA LEU A 63 5.74 -6.87 3.89
C LEU A 63 4.90 -6.31 5.04
N LEU A 64 3.77 -6.93 5.38
CA LEU A 64 2.91 -6.48 6.48
C LEU A 64 3.66 -6.46 7.82
N GLN A 65 4.50 -7.46 8.08
CA GLN A 65 5.32 -7.50 9.29
C GLN A 65 6.36 -6.36 9.31
N THR A 66 7.04 -6.12 8.19
CA THR A 66 7.96 -4.97 8.05
C THR A 66 7.24 -3.65 8.31
N LEU A 67 6.07 -3.44 7.69
CA LEU A 67 5.26 -2.24 7.89
C LEU A 67 4.76 -2.12 9.34
N LYS A 68 4.46 -3.24 10.02
CA LYS A 68 4.05 -3.23 11.44
C LYS A 68 5.18 -2.79 12.36
N LEU A 69 6.41 -3.23 12.11
CA LEU A 69 7.59 -2.80 12.86
C LEU A 69 7.85 -1.29 12.70
N ILE A 70 7.76 -0.78 11.48
CA ILE A 70 7.89 0.66 11.18
C ILE A 70 6.73 1.43 11.84
N GLY A 71 5.50 0.93 11.73
CA GLY A 71 4.33 1.53 12.37
C GLY A 71 4.49 1.63 13.89
N THR A 72 5.04 0.59 14.52
CA THR A 72 5.33 0.58 15.96
C THR A 72 6.38 1.63 16.33
N LYS A 73 7.46 1.75 15.54
CA LYS A 73 8.53 2.76 15.73
C LYS A 73 7.99 4.19 15.69
N HIS A 74 7.07 4.49 14.78
CA HIS A 74 6.51 5.83 14.58
C HIS A 74 5.15 6.05 15.27
N ASN A 75 4.65 5.06 16.00
CA ASN A 75 3.34 5.07 16.67
C ASN A 75 2.15 5.32 15.71
N VAL A 76 2.15 4.63 14.58
CA VAL A 76 1.11 4.70 13.53
C VAL A 76 0.74 3.31 13.01
N SER A 77 -0.40 3.18 12.32
CA SER A 77 -0.84 1.88 11.79
C SER A 77 -0.05 1.43 10.56
N VAL A 78 -0.13 0.13 10.21
CA VAL A 78 0.37 -0.40 8.93
C VAL A 78 -0.17 0.38 7.72
N SER A 79 -1.45 0.76 7.75
CA SER A 79 -2.08 1.54 6.69
C SER A 79 -1.43 2.92 6.54
N ASN A 80 -1.08 3.57 7.66
CA ASN A 80 -0.41 4.87 7.64
C ASN A 80 0.99 4.79 7.04
N VAL A 81 1.74 3.73 7.35
CA VAL A 81 3.06 3.52 6.76
C VAL A 81 2.96 3.36 5.24
N ALA A 82 1.99 2.57 4.77
CA ALA A 82 1.73 2.40 3.34
C ALA A 82 1.32 3.73 2.65
N ILE A 83 0.46 4.53 3.28
CA ILE A 83 0.06 5.86 2.78
C ILE A 83 1.25 6.80 2.73
N ARG A 84 2.04 6.88 3.82
CA ARG A 84 3.24 7.73 3.91
C ARG A 84 4.25 7.38 2.81
N TRP A 85 4.49 6.09 2.58
CA TRP A 85 5.39 5.62 1.52
C TRP A 85 4.95 6.13 0.13
N VAL A 86 3.63 6.14 -0.17
CA VAL A 86 3.12 6.70 -1.43
C VAL A 86 3.22 8.23 -1.48
N LEU A 87 2.96 8.92 -0.37
CA LEU A 87 3.07 10.37 -0.28
C LEU A 87 4.52 10.88 -0.35
N ASP A 88 5.52 10.04 -0.10
CA ASP A 88 6.95 10.40 -0.18
C ASP A 88 7.47 10.52 -1.63
N PHE A 89 6.70 10.06 -2.62
CA PHE A 89 7.06 10.29 -4.02
C PHE A 89 6.82 11.76 -4.39
N PRO A 90 7.82 12.48 -4.93
CA PRO A 90 7.73 13.92 -5.17
C PRO A 90 6.66 14.32 -6.21
N TYR A 91 6.23 13.37 -7.05
CA TYR A 91 5.19 13.56 -8.06
C TYR A 91 3.77 13.18 -7.58
N VAL A 92 3.61 12.76 -6.32
CA VAL A 92 2.30 12.46 -5.72
C VAL A 92 1.83 13.66 -4.93
N GLY A 93 0.68 14.23 -5.34
CA GLY A 93 0.07 15.38 -4.67
C GLY A 93 -0.90 14.96 -3.57
N ALA A 94 -1.60 13.85 -3.74
CA ALA A 94 -2.49 13.30 -2.72
C ALA A 94 -2.77 11.80 -2.90
N VAL A 95 -3.19 11.16 -1.80
CA VAL A 95 -3.69 9.78 -1.75
C VAL A 95 -5.20 9.80 -1.50
N ILE A 96 -5.96 9.07 -2.31
CA ILE A 96 -7.40 8.86 -2.15
C ILE A 96 -7.61 7.62 -1.28
N VAL A 97 -8.15 7.83 -0.07
CA VAL A 97 -8.56 6.74 0.82
C VAL A 97 -10.08 6.63 0.80
N GLY A 98 -10.59 5.44 0.46
CA GLY A 98 -12.03 5.19 0.49
C GLY A 98 -12.53 4.99 1.93
N SER A 99 -13.56 5.73 2.32
CA SER A 99 -14.32 5.50 3.54
C SER A 99 -15.76 5.07 3.20
N ARG A 100 -16.39 4.30 4.09
CA ARG A 100 -17.82 4.00 4.03
C ARG A 100 -18.48 4.69 5.22
N MET A 101 -19.23 5.76 4.95
CA MET A 101 -19.96 6.54 5.96
C MET A 101 -20.84 5.60 6.81
N GLY A 102 -20.73 5.70 8.14
CA GLY A 102 -21.43 4.83 9.09
C GLY A 102 -20.92 3.40 9.26
N ILE A 103 -19.85 3.00 8.55
CA ILE A 103 -19.24 1.66 8.65
C ILE A 103 -17.75 1.75 8.98
N SER A 104 -17.03 2.67 8.34
CA SER A 104 -15.58 2.81 8.47
C SER A 104 -15.18 4.27 8.27
N GLU A 105 -15.31 5.07 9.33
CA GLU A 105 -14.91 6.48 9.37
C GLU A 105 -13.55 6.61 10.06
N HIS A 106 -12.50 6.23 9.34
CA HIS A 106 -11.12 6.25 9.83
C HIS A 106 -10.44 7.60 9.55
N VAL A 107 -11.13 8.72 9.78
CA VAL A 107 -10.60 10.05 9.42
C VAL A 107 -9.33 10.37 10.20
N ASP A 108 -9.38 10.25 11.53
CA ASP A 108 -8.22 10.52 12.41
C ASP A 108 -7.07 9.55 12.14
N GLU A 109 -7.39 8.27 11.92
CA GLU A 109 -6.40 7.26 11.53
C GLU A 109 -5.76 7.62 10.19
N ASN A 110 -6.51 8.06 9.17
CA ASN A 110 -5.92 8.47 7.89
C ASN A 110 -5.03 9.71 8.03
N LEU A 111 -5.42 10.68 8.87
CA LEU A 111 -4.64 11.89 9.14
C LEU A 111 -3.31 11.59 9.85
N ALA A 112 -3.22 10.48 10.60
CA ALA A 112 -1.97 10.03 11.23
C ALA A 112 -0.87 9.62 10.21
N ALA A 113 -1.13 9.68 8.90
CA ALA A 113 -0.09 9.52 7.87
C ALA A 113 0.78 10.79 7.70
N PHE A 114 0.39 11.91 8.33
CA PHE A 114 1.11 13.17 8.32
C PHE A 114 1.82 13.41 9.65
N GLY A 115 2.76 14.37 9.68
CA GLY A 115 3.48 14.78 10.89
C GLY A 115 4.72 13.93 11.23
N TRP A 116 5.05 12.95 10.39
CA TRP A 116 6.24 12.11 10.50
C TRP A 116 6.74 11.72 9.09
N SER A 117 7.91 11.09 9.02
CA SER A 117 8.55 10.68 7.77
C SER A 117 9.25 9.33 7.92
N LEU A 118 9.28 8.54 6.85
CA LEU A 118 10.12 7.34 6.78
C LEU A 118 11.59 7.74 6.75
N ASP A 119 12.39 7.22 7.67
CA ASP A 119 13.84 7.41 7.60
C ASP A 119 14.49 6.40 6.65
N SER A 120 15.81 6.52 6.47
CA SER A 120 16.55 5.67 5.53
C SER A 120 16.47 4.19 5.89
N GLN A 121 16.40 3.84 7.18
CA GLN A 121 16.30 2.44 7.63
C GLN A 121 14.91 1.89 7.32
N ASP A 122 13.86 2.69 7.51
CA ASP A 122 12.49 2.30 7.17
C ASP A 122 12.35 2.06 5.66
N GLN A 123 12.89 2.97 4.85
CA GLN A 123 12.89 2.87 3.40
C GLN A 123 13.66 1.64 2.91
N GLU A 124 14.84 1.38 3.48
CA GLU A 124 15.64 0.20 3.15
C GLU A 124 14.94 -1.10 3.54
N ALA A 125 14.29 -1.14 4.72
CA ALA A 125 13.55 -2.31 5.17
C ALA A 125 12.40 -2.67 4.21
N ILE A 126 11.63 -1.67 3.77
CA ILE A 126 10.58 -1.85 2.76
C ILE A 126 11.21 -2.35 1.45
N GLU A 127 12.23 -1.67 0.96
CA GLU A 127 12.90 -1.98 -0.31
C GLU A 127 13.50 -3.40 -0.34
N ASN A 128 14.01 -3.90 0.79
CA ASN A 128 14.52 -5.26 0.92
C ASN A 128 13.42 -6.34 0.73
N VAL A 129 12.16 -6.03 1.06
CA VAL A 129 11.02 -6.89 0.74
C VAL A 129 10.64 -6.72 -0.73
N LEU A 130 10.55 -5.47 -1.21
CA LEU A 130 10.17 -5.16 -2.58
C LEU A 130 11.11 -5.80 -3.62
N LYS A 131 12.42 -5.90 -3.34
CA LYS A 131 13.41 -6.56 -4.20
C LYS A 131 13.17 -8.07 -4.41
N LYS A 132 12.45 -8.72 -3.49
CA LYS A 132 12.09 -10.15 -3.59
C LYS A 132 10.82 -10.38 -4.42
N SER A 133 10.12 -9.30 -4.78
CA SER A 133 8.88 -9.35 -5.56
C SER A 133 9.15 -9.29 -7.08
N ARG A 134 8.11 -9.58 -7.86
CA ARG A 134 8.08 -9.38 -9.32
C ARG A 134 7.66 -7.98 -9.74
N ARG A 135 7.87 -6.95 -8.89
CA ARG A 135 7.42 -5.58 -9.18
C ARG A 135 7.96 -5.03 -10.51
N SER A 136 9.20 -5.38 -10.87
CA SER A 136 9.82 -4.92 -12.12
C SER A 136 9.14 -5.54 -13.34
N ASP A 137 8.87 -6.84 -13.29
CA ASP A 137 8.16 -7.56 -14.36
C ASP A 137 6.73 -7.04 -14.51
N MET A 138 6.06 -6.77 -13.39
CA MET A 138 4.72 -6.16 -13.38
C MET A 138 4.75 -4.76 -14.00
N PHE A 139 5.73 -3.93 -13.65
CA PHE A 139 5.87 -2.59 -14.22
C PHE A 139 6.13 -2.65 -15.73
N GLN A 140 6.96 -3.58 -16.20
CA GLN A 140 7.23 -3.75 -17.64
C GLN A 140 6.01 -4.25 -18.42
N SER A 141 5.20 -5.13 -17.82
CA SER A 141 4.04 -5.73 -18.48
C SER A 141 2.76 -4.88 -18.40
N MET A 142 2.53 -4.19 -17.28
CA MET A 142 1.29 -3.45 -16.99
C MET A 142 1.48 -1.93 -16.84
N GLY A 143 2.72 -1.44 -16.84
CA GLY A 143 3.04 -0.04 -16.55
C GLY A 143 2.85 0.33 -15.08
N ASP A 144 2.88 1.64 -14.80
CA ASP A 144 2.69 2.22 -13.47
C ASP A 144 1.24 2.62 -13.14
N CYS A 145 0.32 2.48 -14.09
CA CYS A 145 -1.10 2.80 -13.89
C CYS A 145 -2.01 1.58 -13.74
N GLY A 146 -1.46 0.36 -13.83
CA GLY A 146 -2.23 -0.88 -13.89
C GLY A 146 -2.93 -1.03 -15.24
N GLY A 147 -2.64 -2.14 -15.92
CA GLY A 147 -3.25 -2.49 -17.21
C GLY A 147 -4.74 -2.83 -17.12
#